data_AF-A0A4U6D9M5-F1
#
_entry.id   AF-A0A4U6D9M5-F1
#
_cell.length_a   1.000
_cell.length_b   1.000
_cell.length_c   1.000
_cell.angle_alpha   90.00
_cell.angle_beta   90.00
_cell.angle_gamma   90.00
#
_symmetry.space_group_name_H-M   'P 1'
#
loop_
_entity.id
_entity.type
_entity.pdbx_description
1 polymer ?
#
loop_
_entity_poly.entity_id
_entity_poly.type
_entity_poly.pdbx_seq_one_letter_code
_entity_poly.pdbx_strand_id
1 'polypeptide(L)' 'MEKYLFKPYLVKRSHSLSWFPKLLNASDEERENFELSLFGIHWEKIDEDLSFEGFFSFSK' A
#
# COMPACT_ATOMS: atom_id res chain seq x y z
N MET A 1 20.88 -22.11 -18.42
CA MET A 1 21.39 -20.87 -17.81
C MET A 1 20.33 -19.78 -17.68
N GLU A 2 19.04 -20.07 -17.96
CA GLU A 2 17.95 -19.07 -17.91
C GLU A 2 17.00 -19.28 -16.70
N LYS A 3 17.18 -20.36 -15.94
CA LYS A 3 16.27 -20.79 -14.85
C LYS A 3 16.61 -20.25 -13.45
N TYR A 4 17.64 -19.40 -13.31
CA TYR A 4 18.19 -18.98 -12.01
C TYR A 4 18.08 -17.48 -11.71
N LEU A 5 17.34 -16.70 -12.51
CA LEU A 5 17.04 -15.29 -12.19
C LEU A 5 15.60 -15.15 -11.70
N PHE A 6 15.25 -15.88 -10.64
CA PHE A 6 14.07 -15.50 -9.85
C PHE A 6 14.42 -14.19 -9.13
N LYS A 7 13.88 -13.07 -9.60
CA LYS A 7 13.94 -11.76 -8.92
C LYS A 7 12.66 -11.59 -8.09
N PRO A 8 12.59 -12.12 -6.85
CA PRO A 8 11.38 -12.01 -6.02
C PRO A 8 10.97 -10.55 -5.75
N TYR A 9 11.91 -9.62 -5.88
CA TYR A 9 11.70 -8.18 -5.76
C TYR A 9 10.92 -7.54 -6.92
N LEU A 10 10.57 -8.28 -7.98
CA LEU A 10 9.79 -7.74 -9.11
C LEU A 10 8.30 -8.10 -9.06
N VAL A 11 7.82 -8.77 -8.01
CA VAL A 11 6.38 -9.07 -7.89
C VAL A 11 5.65 -7.81 -7.43
N LYS A 12 5.02 -7.11 -8.37
CA LYS A 12 4.09 -6.02 -8.05
C LYS A 12 2.87 -6.59 -7.35
N ARG A 13 2.61 -6.17 -6.11
CA ARG A 13 1.38 -6.44 -5.37
C ARG A 13 0.56 -5.16 -5.24
N SER A 14 -0.76 -5.29 -5.33
CA SER A 14 -1.70 -4.20 -5.17
C SER A 14 -3.02 -4.74 -4.65
N HIS A 15 -3.68 -3.98 -3.77
CA HIS A 15 -5.05 -4.23 -3.35
C HIS A 15 -5.99 -3.26 -4.07
N SER A 16 -7.27 -3.60 -4.15
CA SER A 16 -8.28 -2.69 -4.72
C SER A 16 -8.47 -1.49 -3.80
N LEU A 17 -8.49 -0.28 -4.36
CA LEU A 17 -8.79 0.94 -3.59
C LEU A 17 -10.15 0.89 -2.91
N SER A 18 -11.11 0.14 -3.48
CA SER A 18 -12.44 -0.06 -2.88
C SER A 18 -12.42 -0.73 -1.50
N TRP A 19 -11.30 -1.34 -1.09
CA TRP A 19 -11.15 -1.94 0.23
C TRP A 19 -10.79 -0.92 1.32
N PHE A 20 -10.48 0.31 0.93
CA PHE A 20 -10.04 1.38 1.82
C PHE A 20 -10.98 2.58 1.67
N PRO A 21 -12.17 2.59 2.32
CA PRO A 21 -13.19 3.60 2.06
C PRO A 21 -12.74 5.04 2.29
N LYS A 22 -11.86 5.30 3.28
CA LYS A 22 -11.29 6.63 3.51
C LYS A 22 -10.42 7.08 2.33
N LEU A 23 -9.51 6.21 1.86
CA LEU A 23 -8.71 6.48 0.65
C LEU A 23 -9.57 6.57 -0.62
N LEU A 24 -10.62 5.75 -0.74
CA LEU A 24 -11.52 5.78 -1.90
C LEU A 24 -12.24 7.13 -2.03
N ASN A 25 -12.62 7.75 -0.92
CA ASN A 25 -13.32 9.04 -0.90
C ASN A 25 -12.39 10.26 -0.80
N ALA A 26 -11.10 10.05 -0.55
CA ALA A 26 -10.10 11.11 -0.48
C ALA A 26 -9.87 11.78 -1.85
N SER A 27 -9.59 13.08 -1.83
CA SER A 27 -9.12 13.81 -3.01
C SER A 27 -7.73 13.34 -3.44
N ASP A 28 -7.31 13.70 -4.65
CA ASP A 28 -5.95 13.38 -5.10
C ASP A 28 -4.89 14.05 -4.21
N GLU A 29 -5.11 15.31 -3.81
CA GLU A 29 -4.26 16.03 -2.87
C GLU A 29 -4.15 15.31 -1.51
N GLU A 30 -5.26 14.79 -0.99
CA GLU A 30 -5.27 14.02 0.26
C GLU A 30 -4.50 12.72 0.11
N ARG A 31 -4.66 12.00 -1.00
CA ARG A 31 -3.93 10.75 -1.24
C ARG A 31 -2.43 10.96 -1.45
N GLU A 32 -2.03 12.07 -2.05
CA GLU A 32 -0.63 12.40 -2.30
C GLU A 32 0.07 12.91 -1.03
N ASN A 33 -0.67 13.44 -0.05
CA ASN A 33 -0.12 13.95 1.21
C ASN A 33 -0.02 12.87 2.30
N PHE A 34 0.86 11.89 2.08
CA PHE A 34 1.17 10.84 3.06
C PHE A 34 2.57 10.94 3.64
N GLU A 35 2.74 10.32 4.80
CA GLU A 35 4.03 10.10 5.43
C GLU A 35 4.36 8.61 5.47
N LEU A 36 5.63 8.28 5.24
CA LEU A 36 6.14 6.91 5.39
C LEU A 36 6.75 6.74 6.77
N SER A 37 6.47 5.59 7.39
CA SER A 37 7.16 5.13 8.58
C SER A 37 7.84 3.79 8.32
N LEU A 38 8.57 3.29 9.31
CA LEU A 38 9.15 1.94 9.26
C LEU A 38 8.08 0.84 9.18
N PHE A 39 6.85 1.13 9.58
CA PHE A 39 5.79 0.14 9.74
C PHE A 39 4.65 0.27 8.72
N GLY A 40 4.61 1.37 7.94
CA GLY A 40 3.49 1.62 7.04
C GLY A 40 3.45 3.02 6.45
N ILE A 41 2.26 3.38 5.99
CA ILE A 41 1.92 4.67 5.38
C ILE A 41 0.82 5.32 6.21
N HIS A 42 0.98 6.61 6.52
CA HIS A 42 0.05 7.39 7.30
C HIS A 42 -0.48 8.58 6.48
N TRP A 43 -1.79 8.81 6.52
CA TRP A 43 -2.45 9.98 5.96
C TRP A 43 -3.16 10.77 7.06
N GLU A 44 -2.49 11.81 7.57
CA GLU A 44 -2.98 12.65 8.69
C GLU A 44 -4.34 13.28 8.38
N LYS A 45 -4.52 13.86 7.18
CA LYS A 45 -5.71 14.65 6.85
C LYS A 45 -7.01 13.83 6.83
N ILE A 46 -6.92 12.54 6.52
CA ILE A 46 -8.08 11.62 6.47
C ILE A 46 -8.06 10.58 7.60
N ASP A 47 -7.10 10.69 8.53
CA ASP A 47 -6.92 9.78 9.66
C ASP A 47 -6.88 8.31 9.21
N GLU A 48 -6.02 7.99 8.24
CA GLU A 48 -5.92 6.63 7.69
C GLU A 48 -4.49 6.09 7.76
N ASP A 49 -4.35 4.82 8.15
CA ASP A 49 -3.09 4.11 8.27
C ASP A 49 -3.11 2.79 7.49
N LEU A 50 -2.02 2.50 6.77
CA LEU A 50 -1.79 1.20 6.14
C LEU A 50 -0.48 0.59 6.63
N SER A 51 -0.58 -0.54 7.34
CA SER A 51 0.60 -1.30 7.75
C SER A 51 1.21 -2.10 6.60
N PHE A 52 2.53 -2.14 6.51
CA PHE A 52 3.22 -2.98 5.53
C PHE A 52 3.00 -4.47 5.79
N GLU A 53 3.03 -4.89 7.06
CA GLU A 53 2.75 -6.28 7.44
C GLU A 53 1.37 -6.71 6.96
N GLY A 54 0.33 -5.93 7.26
CA GLY A 54 -1.03 -6.21 6.82
C GLY A 54 -1.15 -6.19 5.29
N PHE A 55 -0.58 -5.18 4.63
CA PHE A 55 -0.66 -5.04 3.18
C PHE A 55 -0.05 -6.24 2.43
N PHE A 56 1.08 -6.80 2.90
CA PHE A 56 1.75 -7.90 2.20
C PHE A 56 1.34 -9.30 2.65
N SER A 57 0.82 -9.47 3.87
CA SER A 57 0.40 -10.77 4.41
C SER A 57 -1.07 -11.10 4.15
N PHE A 58 -1.92 -10.07 4.02
CA PHE A 58 -3.36 -10.27 3.83
C PHE A 58 -3.71 -10.46 2.36
N SER A 59 -4.55 -11.47 2.09
CA SER A 59 -5.26 -11.65 0.83
C SER A 59 -6.73 -11.93 1.15
N LYS A 60 -7.64 -11.20 0.50
CA LYS A 60 -9.09 -11.42 0.60
C LYS A 60 -9.57 -12.48 -0.38
#